data_AF-A0A1Q6VIH6-F1
#
_entry.id   AF-A0A1Q6VIH6-F1
#
_cell.length_a   1.000
_cell.length_b   1.000
_cell.length_c   1.000
_cell.angle_alpha   90.00
_cell.angle_beta   90.00
_cell.angle_gamma   90.00
#
_symmetry.space_group_name_H-M   'P 1'
#
loop_
_entity.id
_entity.type
_entity.pdbx_description
1 polymer ?
#
loop_
_entity_poly.entity_id
_entity_poly.type
_entity_poly.pdbx_seq_one_letter_code
_entity_poly.pdbx_strand_id
1 'polypeptide(L)'
;NILAHEQLYRTGFSAAVIVVICNPPMGLILYELLKVVNPRLALLALVFIIISTTIEAVNLFNYITPLFTLTLPEYRGAFDPDELQALARGPIRLFGYAFSVSLTFFGVFCALNGYLILRSKFLPAVLGLLMIVAGVTYWINSFQLFLALPIPYIQWVTLIAELSLALWLLVVGVNEAKWRARAQAVQDGSSTR
;
A
#
# COMPACT_ATOMS: atom_id res chain seq x y z
N ASN A 1 -24.56 -6.04 8.05
CA ASN A 1 -24.93 -7.22 8.86
C ASN A 1 -23.64 -7.96 9.26
N ILE A 2 -22.87 -7.39 10.21
CA ILE A 2 -21.54 -7.92 10.60
C ILE A 2 -21.70 -9.22 11.39
N LEU A 3 -22.69 -9.29 12.29
CA LEU A 3 -22.96 -10.48 13.09
C LEU A 3 -23.49 -11.66 12.26
N ALA A 4 -24.31 -11.43 11.22
CA ALA A 4 -24.74 -12.54 10.37
C ALA A 4 -23.66 -13.05 9.41
N HIS A 5 -22.58 -12.29 9.20
CA HIS A 5 -21.46 -12.66 8.32
C HIS A 5 -20.13 -12.56 9.06
N GLU A 6 -20.09 -12.96 10.34
CA GLU A 6 -18.91 -12.86 11.18
C GLU A 6 -17.71 -13.59 10.58
N GLN A 7 -17.92 -14.79 10.01
CA GLN A 7 -16.85 -15.57 9.39
C GLN A 7 -16.23 -14.82 8.21
N LEU A 8 -17.05 -14.14 7.39
CA LEU A 8 -16.58 -13.32 6.28
C LEU A 8 -15.72 -12.16 6.78
N TYR A 9 -16.13 -11.53 7.89
CA TYR A 9 -15.39 -10.44 8.51
C TYR A 9 -14.03 -10.89 9.06
N ARG A 10 -13.99 -12.04 9.74
CA ARG A 10 -12.76 -12.64 10.25
C ARG A 10 -11.82 -13.06 9.11
N THR A 11 -12.35 -13.63 8.02
CA THR A 11 -11.53 -13.95 6.84
C THR A 11 -10.97 -12.69 6.18
N GLY A 12 -11.73 -11.59 6.15
CA GLY A 12 -11.26 -10.29 5.66
C GLY A 12 -10.12 -9.74 6.50
N PHE A 13 -10.21 -9.86 7.83
CA PHE A 13 -9.12 -9.50 8.74
C PHE A 13 -7.86 -10.34 8.50
N SER A 14 -7.99 -11.68 8.38
CA SER A 14 -6.85 -12.55 8.08
C SER A 14 -6.18 -12.21 6.75
N ALA A 15 -6.96 -11.91 5.72
CA ALA A 15 -6.43 -11.46 4.43
C ALA A 15 -5.66 -10.14 4.57
N ALA A 16 -6.19 -9.18 5.34
CA ALA A 16 -5.52 -7.90 5.57
C ALA A 16 -4.18 -8.08 6.33
N VAL A 17 -4.11 -8.99 7.30
CA VAL A 17 -2.85 -9.34 7.99
C VAL A 17 -1.81 -9.89 7.01
N ILE A 18 -2.23 -10.78 6.09
CA ILE A 18 -1.33 -11.35 5.07
C ILE A 18 -0.77 -10.24 4.18
N VAL A 19 -1.61 -9.32 3.72
CA VAL A 19 -1.18 -8.17 2.88
C VAL A 19 -0.13 -7.33 3.60
N VAL A 20 -0.38 -6.97 4.87
CA VAL A 20 0.55 -6.19 5.69
C VAL A 20 1.90 -6.90 5.84
N ILE A 21 1.92 -8.23 5.98
CA ILE A 21 3.16 -9.02 6.07
C ILE A 21 3.89 -9.11 4.72
N CYS A 22 3.17 -9.12 3.60
CA CYS A 22 3.75 -9.20 2.26
C CYS A 22 4.36 -7.86 1.78
N ASN A 23 3.90 -6.72 2.30
CA ASN A 23 4.36 -5.40 1.86
C ASN A 23 5.88 -5.14 2.08
N PRO A 24 6.49 -5.45 3.24
CA PRO A 24 7.92 -5.21 3.46
C PRO A 24 8.83 -6.07 2.58
N PRO A 25 8.62 -7.41 2.44
CA PRO A 25 9.36 -8.22 1.48
C PRO A 25 9.25 -7.70 0.03
N MET A 26 8.05 -7.29 -0.39
CA MET A 26 7.84 -6.68 -1.70
C MET A 26 8.67 -5.40 -1.87
N GLY A 27 8.67 -4.53 -0.86
CA GLY A 27 9.50 -3.33 -0.82
C GLY A 27 11.00 -3.63 -0.94
N LEU A 28 11.48 -4.68 -0.26
CA LEU A 28 12.88 -5.13 -0.32
C LEU A 28 13.26 -5.66 -1.70
N ILE A 29 12.38 -6.42 -2.36
CA ILE A 29 12.60 -6.91 -3.73
C ILE A 29 12.73 -5.73 -4.69
N LEU A 30 11.84 -4.73 -4.59
CA LEU A 30 11.90 -3.54 -5.43
C LEU A 30 13.13 -2.67 -5.13
N TYR A 31 13.55 -2.59 -3.86
CA TYR A 31 14.80 -1.94 -3.46
C TYR A 31 16.00 -2.60 -4.14
N GLU A 32 16.15 -3.92 -4.01
CA GLU A 32 17.24 -4.70 -4.61
C GLU A 32 17.25 -4.57 -6.14
N LEU A 33 16.08 -4.48 -6.77
CA LEU A 33 15.96 -4.31 -8.20
C LEU A 33 16.38 -2.91 -8.67
N LEU A 34 15.95 -1.87 -7.96
CA LEU A 34 16.09 -0.47 -8.39
C LEU A 34 17.33 0.24 -7.82
N LYS A 35 18.03 -0.35 -6.83
CA LYS A 35 19.25 0.22 -6.25
C LYS A 35 20.35 0.50 -7.28
N VAL A 36 20.36 -0.25 -8.38
CA VAL A 36 21.30 -0.09 -9.50
C VAL A 36 21.14 1.27 -10.21
N VAL A 37 19.97 1.90 -10.12
CA VAL A 37 19.70 3.22 -10.71
C VAL A 37 20.09 4.34 -9.75
N ASN A 38 19.58 4.29 -8.52
CA ASN A 38 19.94 5.21 -7.45
C ASN A 38 19.65 4.56 -6.09
N PRO A 39 20.68 4.17 -5.32
CA PRO A 39 20.48 3.46 -4.06
C PRO A 39 19.82 4.32 -2.98
N ARG A 40 20.02 5.65 -3.02
CA ARG A 40 19.43 6.56 -2.02
C ARG A 40 17.93 6.73 -2.23
N LEU A 41 17.49 6.89 -3.48
CA LEU A 41 16.06 6.99 -3.80
C LEU A 41 15.35 5.65 -3.60
N ALA A 42 15.99 4.53 -3.94
CA ALA A 42 15.45 3.20 -3.67
C ALA A 42 15.29 2.96 -2.15
N LEU A 43 16.29 3.35 -1.35
CA LEU A 43 16.22 3.25 0.11
C LEU A 43 15.10 4.13 0.67
N LEU A 44 14.96 5.35 0.15
CA LEU A 44 13.89 6.25 0.56
C LEU A 44 12.51 5.62 0.29
N ALA A 45 12.33 5.03 -0.89
CA ALA A 45 11.10 4.29 -1.21
C ALA A 45 10.85 3.16 -0.19
N LEU A 46 11.87 2.34 0.11
CA LEU A 46 11.77 1.27 1.11
C LEU A 46 11.32 1.79 2.49
N VAL A 47 11.84 2.93 2.94
CA VAL A 47 11.43 3.53 4.21
C VAL A 47 9.96 3.94 4.17
N PHE A 48 9.49 4.55 3.07
CA PHE A 48 8.09 4.96 2.93
C PHE A 48 7.11 3.78 2.94
N ILE A 49 7.44 2.65 2.29
CA ILE A 49 6.57 1.46 2.33
C ILE A 49 6.54 0.83 3.72
N ILE A 50 7.66 0.80 4.44
CA ILE A 50 7.69 0.29 5.83
C ILE A 50 6.83 1.16 6.75
N ILE A 51 6.93 2.49 6.64
CA ILE A 51 6.09 3.42 7.41
C ILE A 51 4.61 3.20 7.08
N SER A 52 4.26 3.16 5.79
CA SER A 52 2.88 2.90 5.34
C SER A 52 2.33 1.58 5.89
N THR A 53 3.13 0.51 5.79
CA THR A 53 2.77 -0.82 6.29
C THR A 53 2.60 -0.83 7.80
N THR A 54 3.43 -0.09 8.53
CA THR A 54 3.33 0.02 10.00
C THR A 54 2.03 0.71 10.41
N ILE A 55 1.66 1.79 9.71
CA ILE A 55 0.37 2.49 9.94
C ILE A 55 -0.79 1.56 9.63
N GLU A 56 -0.73 0.80 8.53
CA GLU A 56 -1.75 -0.17 8.16
C GLU A 56 -1.87 -1.32 9.17
N ALA A 57 -0.74 -1.83 9.68
CA ALA A 57 -0.69 -2.83 10.74
C ALA A 57 -1.39 -2.35 12.02
N VAL A 58 -1.15 -1.11 12.42
CA VAL A 58 -1.86 -0.50 13.56
C VAL A 58 -3.34 -0.29 13.22
N ASN A 59 -3.67 0.02 11.97
CA ASN A 59 -5.05 0.21 11.56
C ASN A 59 -5.89 -1.08 11.61
N LEU A 60 -5.27 -2.26 11.55
CA LEU A 60 -5.95 -3.54 11.77
C LEU A 60 -6.66 -3.62 13.12
N PHE A 61 -6.19 -2.90 14.14
CA PHE A 61 -6.91 -2.79 15.41
C PHE A 61 -8.29 -2.17 15.20
N ASN A 62 -8.40 -1.08 14.45
CA ASN A 62 -9.70 -0.45 14.12
C ASN A 62 -10.59 -1.36 13.26
N TYR A 63 -9.99 -2.27 12.48
CA TYR A 63 -10.72 -3.27 11.72
C TYR A 63 -11.34 -4.35 12.62
N ILE A 64 -10.67 -4.79 13.69
CA ILE A 64 -11.21 -5.85 14.55
C ILE A 64 -12.11 -5.31 15.68
N THR A 65 -11.95 -4.04 16.08
CA THR A 65 -12.73 -3.40 17.17
C THR A 65 -14.25 -3.57 17.04
N PRO A 66 -14.89 -3.36 15.86
CA PRO A 66 -16.33 -3.51 15.73
C PRO A 66 -16.83 -4.91 16.09
N LEU A 67 -16.03 -5.94 15.80
CA LEU A 67 -16.37 -7.32 16.15
C LEU A 67 -16.37 -7.53 17.67
N PHE A 68 -15.38 -6.97 18.38
CA PHE A 68 -15.33 -7.02 19.83
C PHE A 68 -16.50 -6.26 20.46
N THR A 69 -16.75 -5.02 20.02
CA THR A 69 -17.86 -4.19 20.52
C THR A 69 -19.22 -4.86 20.35
N LEU A 70 -19.44 -5.58 19.25
CA LEU A 70 -20.72 -6.24 18.96
C LEU A 70 -20.89 -7.62 19.61
N THR A 71 -19.82 -8.26 20.08
CA THR A 71 -19.83 -9.67 20.49
C THR A 71 -19.56 -9.87 21.98
N LEU A 72 -18.77 -9.00 22.61
CA LEU A 72 -18.40 -9.13 24.01
C LEU A 72 -19.59 -8.91 24.96
N PRO A 73 -19.76 -9.76 25.99
CA PRO A 73 -20.86 -9.65 26.95
C PRO A 73 -20.78 -8.38 27.79
N GLU A 74 -19.58 -7.83 28.06
CA GLU A 74 -19.45 -6.57 28.82
C GLU A 74 -20.10 -5.40 28.09
N TYR A 75 -19.93 -5.32 26.76
CA TYR A 75 -20.53 -4.27 25.94
C TYR A 75 -22.04 -4.50 25.75
N ARG A 76 -22.47 -5.75 25.51
CA ARG A 76 -23.90 -6.08 25.35
C ARG A 76 -24.72 -5.88 26.62
N GLY A 77 -24.12 -6.02 27.80
CA GLY A 77 -24.78 -5.78 29.08
C GLY A 77 -24.81 -4.31 29.52
N ALA A 78 -23.95 -3.47 28.93
CA ALA A 78 -23.78 -2.07 29.34
C ALA A 78 -24.52 -1.06 28.45
N PHE A 79 -24.84 -1.41 27.20
CA PHE A 79 -25.41 -0.48 26.21
C PHE A 79 -26.64 -1.06 25.52
N ASP A 80 -27.54 -0.18 25.08
CA ASP A 80 -28.67 -0.59 24.24
C ASP A 80 -28.19 -1.01 22.83
N PRO A 81 -28.93 -1.87 22.10
CA PRO A 81 -28.52 -2.36 20.79
C PRO A 81 -28.21 -1.27 19.76
N ASP A 82 -28.96 -0.16 19.79
CA ASP A 82 -28.75 0.98 18.88
C ASP A 82 -27.49 1.77 19.23
N GLU A 83 -27.18 1.92 20.52
CA GLU A 83 -25.95 2.55 21.00
C GLU A 83 -24.72 1.70 20.65
N LEU A 84 -24.84 0.37 20.78
CA LEU A 84 -23.81 -0.59 20.43
C LEU A 84 -23.44 -0.51 18.94
N GLN A 85 -24.45 -0.37 18.07
CA GLN A 85 -24.24 -0.17 16.64
C GLN A 85 -23.59 1.17 16.33
N ALA A 86 -23.99 2.25 17.01
CA ALA A 86 -23.37 3.56 16.84
C ALA A 86 -21.88 3.53 17.26
N LEU A 87 -21.57 2.86 18.37
CA LEU A 87 -20.21 2.68 18.87
C LEU A 87 -19.35 1.86 17.89
N ALA A 88 -19.89 0.78 17.32
CA ALA A 88 -19.21 -0.04 16.32
C ALA A 88 -18.93 0.70 14.99
N ARG A 89 -19.69 1.76 14.66
CA ARG A 89 -19.44 2.59 13.46
C ARG A 89 -18.21 3.49 13.59
N GLY A 90 -17.85 3.89 14.80
CA GLY A 90 -16.69 4.76 15.07
C GLY A 90 -15.39 4.17 14.52
N PRO A 91 -14.99 2.96 14.95
CA PRO A 91 -13.78 2.30 14.46
C PRO A 91 -13.79 2.03 12.95
N ILE A 92 -14.96 1.74 12.36
CA ILE A 92 -15.09 1.56 10.90
C ILE A 92 -14.75 2.86 10.15
N ARG A 93 -15.22 4.01 10.65
CA ARG A 93 -14.87 5.31 10.05
C ARG A 93 -13.40 5.64 10.28
N LEU A 94 -12.90 5.41 11.50
CA LEU A 94 -11.50 5.66 11.83
C LEU A 94 -10.55 4.79 10.99
N PHE A 95 -10.96 3.55 10.69
CA PHE A 95 -10.25 2.67 9.77
C PHE A 95 -10.06 3.33 8.41
N GLY A 96 -11.11 3.93 7.84
CA GLY A 96 -11.03 4.65 6.57
C GLY A 96 -10.03 5.82 6.62
N TYR A 97 -10.05 6.63 7.68
CA TYR A 97 -9.13 7.76 7.84
C TYR A 97 -7.67 7.31 8.00
N ALA A 98 -7.41 6.34 8.87
CA ALA A 98 -6.07 5.81 9.08
C ALA A 98 -5.53 5.09 7.83
N PHE A 99 -6.41 4.44 7.06
CA PHE A 99 -6.06 3.87 5.76
C PHE A 99 -5.69 4.97 4.76
N SER A 100 -6.44 6.06 4.68
CA SER A 100 -6.05 7.20 3.83
C SER A 100 -4.72 7.83 4.25
N VAL A 101 -4.39 7.83 5.54
CA VAL A 101 -3.06 8.27 6.01
C VAL A 101 -1.98 7.31 5.50
N SER A 102 -2.13 5.99 5.65
CA SER A 102 -1.15 5.01 5.13
C SER A 102 -0.97 5.12 3.61
N LEU A 103 -2.06 5.37 2.87
CA LEU A 103 -2.06 5.60 1.42
C LEU A 103 -1.25 6.82 1.01
N THR A 104 -1.16 7.86 1.85
CA THR A 104 -0.37 9.06 1.52
C THR A 104 1.13 8.73 1.45
N PHE A 105 1.62 7.94 2.41
CA PHE A 105 2.99 7.43 2.42
C PHE A 105 3.23 6.42 1.30
N PHE A 106 2.24 5.55 1.05
CA PHE A 106 2.29 4.59 -0.05
C PHE A 106 2.35 5.29 -1.43
N GLY A 107 1.65 6.41 -1.59
CA GLY A 107 1.70 7.21 -2.82
C GLY A 107 3.10 7.77 -3.10
N VAL A 108 3.84 8.18 -2.05
CA VAL A 108 5.25 8.60 -2.20
C VAL A 108 6.12 7.43 -2.63
N PHE A 109 5.93 6.26 -2.02
CA PHE A 109 6.59 5.03 -2.45
C PHE A 109 6.32 4.75 -3.94
N CYS A 110 5.08 4.85 -4.40
CA CYS A 110 4.70 4.65 -5.79
C CYS A 110 5.39 5.64 -6.73
N ALA A 111 5.37 6.93 -6.38
CA ALA A 111 6.00 7.98 -7.19
C ALA A 111 7.52 7.80 -7.28
N LEU A 112 8.19 7.45 -6.17
CA LEU A 112 9.64 7.19 -6.14
C LEU A 112 10.00 5.97 -6.98
N ASN A 113 9.27 4.85 -6.84
CA ASN A 113 9.48 3.66 -7.67
C ASN A 113 9.21 3.95 -9.14
N GLY A 114 8.10 4.64 -9.46
CA GLY A 114 7.79 5.02 -10.83
C GLY A 114 8.88 5.86 -11.48
N TYR A 115 9.43 6.83 -10.75
CA TYR A 115 10.59 7.62 -11.20
C TYR A 115 11.84 6.75 -11.45
N LEU A 116 12.16 5.84 -10.54
CA LEU A 116 13.28 4.91 -10.68
C LEU A 116 13.08 4.00 -11.91
N ILE A 117 11.86 3.49 -12.12
CA ILE A 117 11.48 2.66 -13.26
C ILE A 117 11.67 3.44 -14.58
N LEU A 118 11.25 4.70 -14.64
CA LEU A 118 11.47 5.56 -15.83
C LEU A 118 12.96 5.72 -16.16
N ARG A 119 13.81 5.87 -15.14
CA ARG A 119 15.28 5.98 -15.30
C ARG A 119 15.97 4.64 -15.57
N SER A 120 15.31 3.52 -15.29
CA SER A 120 15.86 2.17 -15.29
C SER A 120 16.18 1.61 -16.68
N LYS A 121 15.48 2.04 -17.74
CA LYS A 121 15.61 1.54 -19.12
C LYS A 121 15.50 0.00 -19.30
N PHE A 122 15.40 -0.77 -18.22
CA PHE A 122 15.24 -2.23 -18.18
C PHE A 122 13.78 -2.64 -17.97
N LEU A 123 12.95 -1.72 -17.47
CA LEU A 123 11.49 -1.82 -17.41
C LEU A 123 10.83 -0.84 -18.40
N PRO A 124 9.60 -1.11 -18.86
CA PRO A 124 8.86 -0.21 -19.73
C PRO A 124 8.60 1.13 -19.04
N ALA A 125 8.84 2.24 -19.75
CA ALA A 125 8.55 3.58 -19.24
C ALA A 125 7.06 3.78 -18.92
N VAL A 126 6.17 3.06 -19.62
CA VAL A 126 4.72 3.09 -19.38
C VAL A 126 4.38 2.65 -17.94
N LEU A 127 5.04 1.61 -17.41
CA LEU A 127 4.82 1.16 -16.02
C LEU A 127 5.30 2.20 -15.01
N GLY A 128 6.42 2.85 -15.30
CA GLY A 128 6.93 3.94 -14.45
C GLY A 128 5.98 5.12 -14.40
N LEU A 129 5.40 5.51 -15.54
CA LEU A 129 4.40 6.58 -15.61
C LEU A 129 3.11 6.18 -14.88
N LEU A 130 2.62 4.96 -15.08
CA LEU A 130 1.43 4.44 -14.39
C LEU A 130 1.62 4.47 -12.87
N MET A 131 2.80 4.10 -12.36
CA MET A 131 3.11 4.16 -10.92
C MET A 131 3.17 5.58 -10.36
N ILE A 132 3.67 6.55 -11.14
CA ILE A 132 3.62 7.96 -10.73
C ILE A 132 2.18 8.45 -10.68
N VAL A 133 1.37 8.12 -11.70
CA VAL A 133 -0.05 8.46 -11.72
C VAL A 133 -0.76 7.82 -10.52
N ALA A 134 -0.48 6.55 -10.21
CA ALA A 134 -1.00 5.86 -9.04
C ALA A 134 -0.68 6.63 -7.75
N GLY A 135 0.57 7.06 -7.58
CA GLY A 135 1.00 7.86 -6.43
C GLY A 135 0.23 9.18 -6.27
N VAL A 136 -0.01 9.89 -7.36
CA VAL A 136 -0.80 11.14 -7.37
C VAL A 136 -2.26 10.86 -7.04
N THR A 137 -2.85 9.81 -7.61
CA THR A 137 -4.23 9.42 -7.32
C THR A 137 -4.42 9.00 -5.86
N TYR A 138 -3.41 8.39 -5.23
CA TYR A 138 -3.43 8.11 -3.79
C TYR A 138 -3.49 9.38 -2.96
N TRP A 139 -2.70 10.40 -3.31
CA TRP A 139 -2.78 11.70 -2.64
C TRP A 139 -4.15 12.33 -2.80
N ILE A 140 -4.69 12.35 -4.03
CA ILE A 140 -6.02 12.93 -4.27
C ILE A 140 -7.09 12.19 -3.45
N ASN A 141 -7.04 10.85 -3.37
CA ASN A 141 -7.96 10.05 -2.55
C ASN A 141 -7.81 10.35 -1.04
N SER A 142 -6.59 10.56 -0.55
CA SER A 142 -6.37 10.91 0.86
C SER A 142 -6.86 12.31 1.18
N PHE A 143 -6.52 13.31 0.35
CA PHE A 143 -7.01 14.68 0.51
C PHE A 143 -8.52 14.78 0.32
N GLN A 144 -9.10 13.96 -0.55
CA GLN A 144 -10.54 13.84 -0.69
C GLN A 144 -11.21 13.47 0.63
N LEU A 145 -10.70 12.45 1.32
CA LEU A 145 -11.28 12.00 2.58
C LEU A 145 -11.06 13.03 3.70
N PHE A 146 -9.91 13.73 3.70
CA PHE A 146 -9.62 14.77 4.68
C PHE A 146 -10.46 16.05 4.47
N LEU A 147 -10.71 16.44 3.23
CA LEU A 147 -11.47 17.65 2.88
C LEU A 147 -12.96 17.38 2.58
N ALA A 148 -13.41 16.13 2.69
CA ALA A 148 -14.77 15.69 2.39
C ALA A 148 -15.25 16.08 0.97
N LEU A 149 -14.36 16.03 -0.02
CA LEU A 149 -14.68 16.39 -1.41
C LEU A 149 -15.37 15.21 -2.15
N PRO A 150 -16.43 15.42 -2.94
CA PRO A 150 -17.09 14.34 -3.68
C PRO A 150 -16.48 14.15 -5.08
N ILE A 151 -15.31 13.51 -5.18
CA ILE A 151 -14.69 13.15 -6.46
C ILE A 151 -14.76 11.63 -6.65
N PRO A 152 -15.67 11.10 -7.48
CA PRO A 152 -15.83 9.66 -7.63
C PRO A 152 -14.78 9.04 -8.58
N TYR A 153 -14.56 7.72 -8.45
CA TYR A 153 -13.82 6.84 -9.38
C TYR A 153 -12.29 6.88 -9.44
N ILE A 154 -11.60 7.62 -8.56
CA ILE A 154 -10.13 7.68 -8.58
C ILE A 154 -9.45 6.34 -8.25
N GLN A 155 -10.08 5.51 -7.41
CA GLN A 155 -9.50 4.25 -6.92
C GLN A 155 -9.33 3.17 -8.01
N TRP A 156 -10.06 3.27 -9.12
CA TRP A 156 -9.90 2.36 -10.25
C TRP A 156 -8.58 2.59 -10.98
N VAL A 157 -8.09 3.83 -11.03
CA VAL A 157 -6.84 4.19 -11.70
C VAL A 157 -5.64 3.60 -10.95
N THR A 158 -5.61 3.71 -9.62
CA THR A 158 -4.59 3.09 -8.76
C THR A 158 -4.56 1.58 -8.92
N LEU A 159 -5.74 0.94 -8.88
CA LEU A 159 -5.84 -0.51 -8.99
C LEU A 159 -5.34 -1.00 -10.36
N ILE A 160 -5.70 -0.33 -11.45
CA ILE A 160 -5.21 -0.69 -12.79
C ILE A 160 -3.70 -0.52 -12.88
N ALA A 161 -3.14 0.57 -12.35
CA ALA A 161 -1.71 0.84 -12.42
C ALA A 161 -0.89 -0.21 -11.65
N GLU A 162 -1.27 -0.54 -10.43
CA GLU A 162 -0.59 -1.55 -9.60
C GLU A 162 -0.75 -2.95 -10.14
N LEU A 163 -1.97 -3.31 -10.55
CA LEU A 163 -2.24 -4.63 -11.12
C LEU A 163 -1.43 -4.81 -12.41
N SER A 164 -1.30 -3.76 -13.22
CA SER A 164 -0.47 -3.79 -14.43
C SER A 164 1.00 -4.00 -14.10
N LEU A 165 1.55 -3.33 -13.08
CA LEU A 165 2.92 -3.54 -12.64
C LEU A 165 3.13 -4.96 -12.10
N ALA A 166 2.22 -5.42 -11.22
CA ALA A 166 2.29 -6.74 -10.61
C ALA A 166 2.20 -7.85 -11.66
N LEU A 167 1.24 -7.77 -12.58
CA LEU A 167 1.09 -8.72 -13.69
C LEU A 167 2.30 -8.70 -14.62
N TRP A 168 2.86 -7.52 -14.91
CA TRP A 168 4.05 -7.43 -15.74
C TRP A 168 5.26 -8.11 -15.10
N LEU A 169 5.52 -7.83 -13.81
CA LEU A 169 6.64 -8.44 -13.10
C LEU A 169 6.45 -9.96 -12.94
N LEU A 170 5.21 -10.44 -12.85
CA LEU A 170 4.90 -11.86 -12.71
C LEU A 170 5.01 -12.62 -14.05
N VAL A 171 4.57 -12.02 -15.16
CA VAL A 171 4.51 -12.69 -16.47
C VAL A 171 5.76 -12.45 -17.32
N VAL A 172 6.25 -11.21 -17.38
CA VAL A 172 7.35 -10.80 -18.28
C VAL A 172 8.67 -10.68 -17.51
N GLY A 173 8.60 -10.23 -16.26
CA GLY A 173 9.78 -9.96 -15.46
C GLY A 173 10.61 -8.78 -15.99
N VAL A 174 11.89 -8.78 -15.65
CA VAL A 174 12.84 -7.71 -15.96
C VAL A 174 13.80 -8.17 -17.05
N ASN A 175 14.21 -7.26 -17.93
CA ASN A 175 15.28 -7.56 -18.90
C ASN A 175 16.62 -7.75 -18.18
N GLU A 176 16.93 -9.00 -17.87
CA GLU A 176 18.08 -9.41 -17.05
C GLU A 176 19.42 -8.97 -17.66
N ALA A 177 19.57 -9.06 -18.99
CA ALA A 177 20.80 -8.65 -19.68
C ALA A 177 21.10 -7.16 -19.49
N LYS A 178 20.07 -6.29 -19.62
CA LYS A 178 20.22 -4.85 -19.39
C LYS A 178 20.44 -4.53 -17.91
N TRP A 179 19.84 -5.29 -17.01
CA TRP A 179 20.03 -5.11 -15.57
C TRP A 179 21.46 -5.48 -15.15
N ARG A 180 21.96 -6.65 -15.57
CA ARG A 180 23.33 -7.12 -15.28
C ARG A 180 24.40 -6.19 -15.82
N ALA A 181 24.25 -5.72 -17.07
CA ALA A 181 25.18 -4.75 -17.67
C ALA A 181 25.27 -3.45 -16.86
N ARG A 182 24.14 -3.00 -16.29
CA ARG A 182 24.08 -1.79 -15.48
C ARG A 182 24.61 -2.01 -14.06
N ALA A 183 24.39 -3.19 -13.48
CA ALA A 183 24.95 -3.58 -12.19
C ALA A 183 26.48 -3.68 -12.24
N GLN A 184 27.03 -4.25 -13.33
CA GLN A 184 28.47 -4.31 -13.58
C GLN A 184 29.08 -2.91 -13.72
N ALA A 185 28.44 -2.01 -14.50
CA ALA A 185 28.91 -0.62 -14.64
C ALA A 185 28.96 0.16 -13.31
N VAL A 186 28.07 -0.15 -12.36
CA VAL A 186 28.09 0.45 -11.01
C VAL A 186 29.23 -0.13 -10.16
N GLN A 187 29.53 -1.43 -10.29
CA GLN A 187 30.65 -2.06 -9.60
C GLN A 187 32.01 -1.56 -10.13
N ASP A 188 32.16 -1.45 -11.45
CA ASP A 188 33.40 -0.97 -12.08
C ASP A 188 33.67 0.52 -11.82
N GLY A 189 32.62 1.34 -11.72
CA GLY A 189 32.75 2.75 -11.33
C GLY A 189 33.08 2.97 -9.85
N SER A 190 32.91 1.94 -9.01
CA SER A 190 33.27 1.97 -7.58
C SER A 190 34.67 1.44 -7.30
N SER A 191 35.28 0.67 -8.22
CA SER A 191 36.67 0.21 -8.13
C SER A 191 37.69 1.20 -8.71
N THR A 192 37.21 2.23 -9.44
CA THR A 192 38.04 3.29 -10.05
C THR A 192 38.08 4.60 -9.25
N ARG A 193 37.51 4.64 -8.04
CA ARG A 193 37.63 5.74 -7.07
C ARG A 193 38.35 5.26 -5.82
#